data_AF-A0A416HIW6-F1
#
_entry.id   AF-A0A416HIW6-F1
#
_cell.length_a   1.000
_cell.length_b   1.000
_cell.length_c   1.000
_cell.angle_alpha   90.00
_cell.angle_beta   90.00
_cell.angle_gamma   90.00
#
_symmetry.space_group_name_H-M   'P 1'
#
loop_
_entity.id
_entity.type
_entity.pdbx_description
1 polymer ?
#
loop_
_entity_poly.entity_id
_entity_poly.type
_entity_poly.pdbx_seq_one_letter_code
_entity_poly.pdbx_strand_id
1 'polypeptide(L)'
;MTSDPNSTRSIAKQFAEENRTDHFDGFDGYMTRKLFQIPVDDWRAMETKQRNKYREKAYHQLSGKLGKTKFISRPTLRRWFGLDGELVFPKRIQILDFSLLLGYTEEEMQDCLRKGIYEPGVQINDYQEVIYLYCAANGFSLGKCQDMIRLFEQAVNQGAALEQKSHTDLLWKMYQINKIKTPARFLSWMVENSVMFKGYSMMSLKVFREYREKIIHYVQKDMRQQLKECLEETDFAEWSAEHGYSEPDYDAGVVQYIKNKRRRKNPGLSEDELDMIQQLHLQAYSKMEKNAVMLRELYAAVLMTDDQRDKGRRISFTRKAESLGRELHFMTDDYVSKLLTVAQQKEKLFRISVQQAKSGDAKLLTMKKSQKQRCRLVQRSDILPMVQYVAARHYMEMQKTEEEYSSVDARQLFVNMAAEVLKRCDMAPLDKHYRLDHILLSCFETGEVSYMSELLEIVMELI
;
A
#
# COMPACT_ATOMS: atom_id res chain seq x y z
N MET A 1 37.56 8.59 -15.28
CA MET A 1 36.15 8.22 -15.49
C MET A 1 35.32 9.04 -14.51
N THR A 2 34.78 10.16 -14.98
CA THR A 2 33.81 10.97 -14.24
C THR A 2 32.53 10.15 -14.12
N SER A 3 32.15 9.74 -12.91
CA SER A 3 30.87 9.07 -12.68
C SER A 3 29.74 10.03 -13.01
N ASP A 4 28.84 9.64 -13.90
CA ASP A 4 27.61 10.40 -14.16
C ASP A 4 26.81 10.52 -12.86
N PRO A 5 26.63 11.75 -12.32
CA PRO A 5 25.90 11.97 -11.08
C PRO A 5 24.44 11.50 -11.17
N ASN A 6 23.87 11.42 -12.38
CA ASN A 6 22.50 11.00 -12.67
C ASN A 6 22.41 9.52 -13.09
N SER A 7 23.47 8.72 -12.89
CA SER A 7 23.35 7.28 -13.08
C SER A 7 22.51 6.64 -11.98
N THR A 8 21.76 5.58 -12.32
CA THR A 8 20.96 4.76 -11.38
C THR A 8 21.77 4.33 -10.16
N ARG A 9 23.06 4.01 -10.37
CA ARG A 9 23.99 3.64 -9.30
C ARG A 9 24.40 4.80 -8.40
N SER A 10 24.57 6.01 -8.94
CA SER A 10 24.87 7.21 -8.15
C SER A 10 23.71 7.52 -7.19
N ILE A 11 22.49 7.52 -7.72
CA ILE A 11 21.26 7.75 -6.96
C ILE A 11 21.07 6.68 -5.89
N ALA A 12 21.25 5.39 -6.23
CA ALA A 12 21.16 4.31 -5.25
C ALA A 12 22.21 4.44 -4.12
N LYS A 13 23.43 4.91 -4.42
CA LYS A 13 24.45 5.20 -3.40
C LYS A 13 24.03 6.32 -2.46
N GLN A 14 23.50 7.41 -3.01
CA GLN A 14 22.98 8.51 -2.21
C GLN A 14 21.86 8.02 -1.28
N PHE A 15 20.88 7.28 -1.81
CA PHE A 15 19.81 6.72 -1.00
C PHE A 15 20.33 5.78 0.10
N ALA A 16 21.31 4.92 -0.20
CA ALA A 16 21.90 4.01 0.78
C ALA A 16 22.61 4.75 1.93
N GLU A 17 23.27 5.88 1.63
CA GLU A 17 23.85 6.76 2.63
C GLU A 17 22.77 7.45 3.47
N GLU A 18 21.78 8.08 2.83
CA GLU A 18 20.66 8.73 3.50
C GLU A 18 19.88 7.75 4.40
N ASN A 19 19.70 6.50 3.96
CA ASN A 19 19.00 5.45 4.71
C ASN A 19 19.73 5.03 6.00
N ARG A 20 21.05 5.20 6.07
CA ARG A 20 21.84 4.98 7.30
C ARG A 20 21.79 6.17 8.26
N THR A 21 21.28 7.31 7.80
CA THR A 21 21.21 8.54 8.57
C THR A 21 19.79 8.86 9.00
N ASP A 22 19.65 9.87 9.85
CA ASP A 22 18.39 10.39 10.34
C ASP A 22 17.76 11.39 9.35
N HIS A 23 17.81 11.08 8.05
CA HIS A 23 17.38 11.95 6.95
C HIS A 23 15.85 11.96 6.78
N PHE A 24 15.22 10.79 6.90
CA PHE A 24 13.80 10.61 6.61
C PHE A 24 12.92 10.90 7.81
N ASP A 25 11.78 11.54 7.56
CA ASP A 25 10.77 11.82 8.57
C ASP A 25 10.04 10.52 8.97
N GLY A 26 9.98 10.26 10.28
CA GLY A 26 9.21 9.19 10.88
C GLY A 26 8.20 9.69 11.92
N PHE A 27 7.47 8.74 12.53
CA PHE A 27 6.52 9.05 13.60
C PHE A 27 7.17 9.79 14.78
N ASP A 28 8.39 9.42 15.12
CA ASP A 28 9.22 10.06 16.15
C ASP A 28 9.44 11.55 15.87
N GLY A 29 9.81 11.90 14.64
CA GLY A 29 10.04 13.27 14.20
C GLY A 29 8.74 14.06 14.18
N TYR A 30 7.68 13.50 13.57
CA TYR A 30 6.35 14.12 13.58
C TYR A 30 5.85 14.42 15.00
N MET A 31 5.90 13.42 15.89
CA MET A 31 5.36 13.57 17.24
C MET A 31 6.21 14.54 18.08
N THR A 32 7.53 14.49 17.95
CA THR A 32 8.44 15.40 18.66
C THR A 32 8.21 16.84 18.24
N ARG A 33 8.13 17.10 16.93
CA ARG A 33 7.81 18.43 16.39
C ARG A 33 6.46 18.93 16.88
N LYS A 34 5.44 18.08 16.86
CA LYS A 34 4.09 18.44 17.34
C LYS A 34 4.09 18.83 18.82
N LEU A 35 4.78 18.08 19.67
CA LEU A 35 4.82 18.33 21.12
C LEU A 35 5.55 19.62 21.48
N PHE A 36 6.60 19.97 20.75
CA PHE A 36 7.43 21.14 21.02
C PHE A 36 7.17 22.31 20.06
N GLN A 37 6.16 22.19 19.18
CA GLN A 37 5.81 23.19 18.17
C GLN A 37 7.00 23.60 17.29
N ILE A 38 7.85 22.63 16.94
CA ILE A 38 9.05 22.87 16.12
C ILE A 38 8.62 22.87 14.64
N PRO A 39 8.89 23.95 13.89
CA PRO A 39 8.68 23.99 12.45
C PRO A 39 9.39 22.83 11.74
N VAL A 40 8.83 22.36 10.62
CA VAL A 40 9.38 21.22 9.89
C VAL A 40 10.79 21.51 9.35
N ASP A 41 11.03 22.71 8.85
CA ASP A 41 12.31 23.10 8.27
C ASP A 41 13.39 23.21 9.35
N ASP A 42 13.04 23.78 10.52
CA ASP A 42 13.93 23.84 11.67
C ASP A 42 14.36 22.44 12.13
N TRP A 43 13.41 21.51 12.22
CA TRP A 43 13.71 20.11 12.60
C TRP A 43 14.64 19.42 11.61
N ARG A 44 14.40 19.60 10.32
CA ARG A 44 15.22 19.02 9.24
C ARG A 44 16.63 19.62 9.24
N ALA A 45 16.77 20.91 9.56
CA ALA A 45 18.05 21.60 9.67
C ALA A 45 18.83 21.27 10.96
N MET A 46 18.18 20.76 12.00
CA MET A 46 18.86 20.40 13.26
C MET A 46 19.85 19.24 13.07
N GLU A 47 20.96 19.26 13.82
CA GLU A 47 21.84 18.10 13.89
C GLU A 47 21.15 16.90 14.57
N THR A 48 21.50 15.69 14.14
CA THR A 48 20.98 14.42 14.72
C THR A 48 21.10 14.38 16.24
N LYS A 49 22.21 14.88 16.80
CA LYS A 49 22.43 14.93 18.26
C LYS A 49 21.39 15.82 18.96
N GLN A 50 20.98 16.92 18.33
CA GLN A 50 19.95 17.81 18.86
C GLN A 50 18.55 17.19 18.73
N ARG A 51 18.24 16.58 17.58
CA ARG A 51 16.99 15.83 17.39
C ARG A 51 16.83 14.72 18.43
N ASN A 52 17.89 13.96 18.72
CA ASN A 52 17.88 12.91 19.74
C ASN A 52 17.54 13.45 21.14
N LYS A 53 18.08 14.61 21.54
CA LYS A 53 17.70 15.26 22.80
C LYS A 53 16.20 15.60 22.85
N TYR A 54 15.63 16.06 21.74
CA TYR A 54 14.20 16.34 21.66
C TYR A 54 13.35 15.06 21.68
N ARG A 55 13.78 13.99 21.00
CA ARG A 55 13.13 12.67 21.06
C ARG A 55 13.08 12.13 22.49
N GLU A 56 14.19 12.23 23.23
CA GLU A 56 14.23 11.84 24.64
C GLU A 56 13.25 12.66 25.50
N LYS A 57 13.23 13.98 25.31
CA LYS A 57 12.28 14.86 26.01
C LYS A 57 10.82 14.52 25.66
N ALA A 58 10.52 14.27 24.38
CA ALA A 58 9.19 13.86 23.91
C ALA A 58 8.76 12.54 24.55
N TYR A 59 9.66 11.55 24.57
CA TYR A 59 9.44 10.28 25.25
C TYR A 59 9.11 10.48 26.74
N HIS A 60 9.89 11.30 27.46
CA HIS A 60 9.64 11.55 28.88
C HIS A 60 8.30 12.26 29.13
N GLN A 61 7.96 13.25 28.32
CA GLN A 61 6.69 13.98 28.42
C GLN A 61 5.49 13.05 28.17
N LEU A 62 5.54 12.24 27.12
CA LEU A 62 4.47 11.28 26.83
C LEU A 62 4.42 10.14 27.83
N SER A 63 5.55 9.64 28.30
CA SER A 63 5.62 8.62 29.34
C SER A 63 4.99 9.12 30.66
N GLY A 64 5.20 10.40 31.01
CA GLY A 64 4.55 11.04 32.14
C GLY A 64 3.02 11.13 32.01
N LYS A 65 2.53 11.49 30.81
CA LYS A 65 1.08 11.59 30.53
C LYS A 65 0.41 10.22 30.42
N LEU A 66 1.00 9.30 29.66
CA LEU A 66 0.39 8.02 29.29
C LEU A 66 0.73 6.90 30.26
N GLY A 67 1.84 6.98 31.00
CA GLY A 67 2.32 5.89 31.87
C GLY A 67 1.34 5.48 32.97
N LYS A 68 0.44 6.39 33.38
CA LYS A 68 -0.61 6.10 34.37
C LYS A 68 -1.78 5.29 33.80
N THR A 69 -1.94 5.27 32.48
CA THR A 69 -3.11 4.69 31.81
C THR A 69 -2.93 3.22 31.44
N LYS A 70 -1.71 2.66 31.59
CA LYS A 70 -1.32 1.34 31.08
C LYS A 70 -1.60 1.13 29.58
N PHE A 71 -1.80 2.21 28.82
CA PHE A 71 -2.07 2.21 27.38
C PHE A 71 -0.99 1.48 26.59
N ILE A 72 0.28 1.73 26.92
CA ILE A 72 1.43 1.19 26.20
C ILE A 72 2.57 0.87 27.16
N SER A 73 3.35 -0.17 26.85
CA SER A 73 4.55 -0.50 27.61
C SER A 73 5.63 0.55 27.38
N ARG A 74 6.45 0.83 28.41
CA ARG A 74 7.59 1.75 28.27
C ARG A 74 8.55 1.35 27.15
N PRO A 75 8.93 0.06 26.98
CA PRO A 75 9.77 -0.37 25.86
C PRO A 75 9.14 -0.05 24.49
N THR A 76 7.83 -0.30 24.32
CA THR A 76 7.18 0.01 23.03
C THR A 76 7.16 1.51 22.76
N LEU A 77 6.90 2.34 23.78
CA LEU A 77 6.93 3.80 23.62
C LEU A 77 8.35 4.31 23.32
N ARG A 78 9.40 3.73 23.90
CA ARG A 78 10.80 4.08 23.56
C ARG A 78 11.13 3.78 22.11
N ARG A 79 10.68 2.63 21.58
CA ARG A 79 10.83 2.28 20.17
C ARG A 79 10.08 3.19 19.21
N TRP A 80 8.97 3.81 19.64
CA TRP A 80 8.29 4.84 18.83
C TRP A 80 9.15 6.08 18.61
N PHE A 81 10.15 6.32 19.45
CA PHE A 81 11.09 7.44 19.36
C PHE A 81 12.50 7.02 18.93
N GLY A 82 12.69 5.78 18.47
CA GLY A 82 13.99 5.28 18.01
C GLY A 82 15.08 5.21 19.10
N LEU A 83 14.72 5.31 20.39
CA LEU A 83 15.68 5.43 21.50
C LEU A 83 16.39 4.12 21.86
N ASP A 84 15.95 2.99 21.29
CA ASP A 84 16.54 1.67 21.52
C ASP A 84 17.20 1.10 20.23
N GLY A 85 17.54 1.97 19.27
CA GLY A 85 18.14 1.59 17.98
C GLY A 85 17.16 1.02 16.95
N GLU A 86 15.94 0.66 17.38
CA GLU A 86 14.86 0.21 16.50
C GLU A 86 13.68 1.18 16.56
N LEU A 87 13.36 1.81 15.42
CA LEU A 87 12.15 2.63 15.25
C LEU A 87 10.95 1.73 14.92
N VAL A 88 9.86 1.83 15.69
CA VAL A 88 8.62 1.08 15.45
C VAL A 88 7.45 2.02 15.35
N PHE A 89 6.68 1.93 14.27
CA PHE A 89 5.49 2.76 14.09
C PHE A 89 4.34 2.28 14.99
N PRO A 90 3.58 3.22 15.59
CA PRO A 90 2.31 2.92 16.23
C PRO A 90 1.33 2.27 15.25
N LYS A 91 0.54 1.31 15.74
CA LYS A 91 -0.61 0.80 14.98
C LYS A 91 -1.72 1.85 14.95
N ARG A 92 -2.52 1.86 13.90
CA ARG A 92 -3.72 2.71 13.76
C ARG A 92 -4.56 2.85 15.03
N ILE A 93 -4.95 1.72 15.63
CA ILE A 93 -5.78 1.72 16.84
C ILE A 93 -5.08 2.39 18.03
N GLN A 94 -3.75 2.28 18.09
CA GLN A 94 -2.97 2.96 19.12
C GLN A 94 -2.99 4.47 18.89
N ILE A 95 -2.96 4.96 17.66
CA ILE A 95 -3.12 6.39 17.36
C ILE A 95 -4.52 6.89 17.75
N LEU A 96 -5.57 6.13 17.50
CA LEU A 96 -6.94 6.49 17.87
C LEU A 96 -7.10 6.61 19.39
N ASP A 97 -6.64 5.59 20.14
CA ASP A 97 -6.64 5.60 21.61
C ASP A 97 -5.78 6.73 22.17
N PHE A 98 -4.56 6.88 21.64
CA PHE A 98 -3.61 7.92 22.00
C PHE A 98 -4.19 9.32 21.82
N SER A 99 -4.90 9.57 20.72
CA SER A 99 -5.52 10.86 20.42
C SER A 99 -6.54 11.24 21.50
N LEU A 100 -7.41 10.31 21.92
CA LEU A 100 -8.36 10.57 23.00
C LEU A 100 -7.67 10.74 24.36
N LEU A 101 -6.62 9.97 24.64
CA LEU A 101 -5.85 10.09 25.88
C LEU A 101 -5.11 11.42 26.02
N LEU A 102 -4.74 12.04 24.90
CA LEU A 102 -4.10 13.35 24.88
C LEU A 102 -5.09 14.51 24.67
N GLY A 103 -6.38 14.23 24.49
CA GLY A 103 -7.39 15.26 24.24
C GLY A 103 -7.25 15.93 22.88
N TYR A 104 -6.76 15.20 21.87
CA TYR A 104 -6.65 15.72 20.51
C TYR A 104 -8.02 15.98 19.89
N THR A 105 -8.09 17.06 19.10
CA THR A 105 -9.23 17.40 18.25
C THR A 105 -9.39 16.43 17.08
N GLU A 106 -10.49 16.56 16.33
CA GLU A 106 -10.72 15.80 15.08
C GLU A 106 -9.54 15.96 14.11
N GLU A 107 -9.13 17.20 13.88
CA GLU A 107 -8.06 17.53 12.93
C GLU A 107 -6.72 16.94 13.38
N GLU A 108 -6.39 17.09 14.66
CA GLU A 108 -5.15 16.56 15.22
C GLU A 108 -5.06 15.03 15.18
N MET A 109 -6.18 14.33 15.37
CA MET A 109 -6.27 12.88 15.21
C MET A 109 -6.03 12.48 13.76
N GLN A 110 -6.69 13.15 12.80
CA GLN A 110 -6.52 12.88 11.38
C GLN A 110 -5.10 13.17 10.90
N ASP A 111 -4.51 14.27 11.35
CA ASP A 111 -3.11 14.60 11.05
C ASP A 111 -2.14 13.57 11.62
N CYS A 112 -2.40 13.04 12.81
CA CYS A 112 -1.58 11.97 13.38
C CYS A 112 -1.61 10.68 12.52
N LEU A 113 -2.78 10.33 11.98
CA LEU A 113 -2.92 9.19 11.06
C LEU A 113 -2.18 9.45 9.74
N ARG A 114 -2.45 10.60 9.10
CA ARG A 114 -1.96 10.92 7.76
C ARG A 114 -0.48 11.28 7.69
N LYS A 115 -0.02 12.09 8.64
CA LYS A 115 1.35 12.67 8.65
C LYS A 115 2.27 11.99 9.67
N GLY A 116 1.70 11.32 10.67
CA GLY A 116 2.47 10.64 11.71
C GLY A 116 2.80 9.19 11.37
N ILE A 117 1.81 8.44 10.87
CA ILE A 117 1.99 7.01 10.52
C ILE A 117 1.72 6.68 9.06
N TYR A 118 1.51 7.70 8.22
CA TYR A 118 1.31 7.58 6.77
C TYR A 118 0.14 6.70 6.33
N GLU A 119 -0.88 6.60 7.19
CA GLU A 119 -2.13 5.91 6.87
C GLU A 119 -3.21 6.89 6.41
N PRO A 120 -4.26 6.43 5.71
CA PRO A 120 -5.44 7.25 5.45
C PRO A 120 -6.03 7.87 6.71
N GLY A 121 -6.74 8.99 6.51
CA GLY A 121 -7.56 9.60 7.55
C GLY A 121 -8.63 8.67 8.12
N VAL A 122 -9.45 9.19 9.03
CA VAL A 122 -10.52 8.39 9.66
C VAL A 122 -11.45 7.80 8.61
N GLN A 123 -11.71 6.50 8.72
CA GLN A 123 -12.62 5.78 7.85
C GLN A 123 -14.06 6.02 8.33
N ILE A 124 -14.78 6.98 7.74
CA ILE A 124 -16.17 7.30 8.11
C ILE A 124 -17.15 6.12 7.93
N ASN A 125 -16.75 5.11 7.15
CA ASN A 125 -17.54 3.89 6.97
C ASN A 125 -17.28 2.86 8.09
N ASP A 126 -16.27 3.06 8.95
CA ASP A 126 -15.99 2.22 10.11
C ASP A 126 -16.64 2.82 11.35
N TYR A 127 -17.65 2.14 11.89
CA TYR A 127 -18.41 2.63 13.04
C TYR A 127 -17.51 2.89 14.26
N GLN A 128 -16.42 2.12 14.44
CA GLN A 128 -15.50 2.37 15.55
C GLN A 128 -14.81 3.70 15.36
N GLU A 129 -14.22 3.94 14.18
CA GLU A 129 -13.48 5.17 13.90
C GLU A 129 -14.38 6.41 13.90
N VAL A 130 -15.63 6.30 13.45
CA VAL A 130 -16.64 7.37 13.53
C VAL A 130 -16.93 7.75 14.99
N ILE A 131 -17.01 6.77 15.88
CA ILE A 131 -17.20 7.02 17.32
C ILE A 131 -15.93 7.63 17.94
N TYR A 132 -14.73 7.20 17.54
CA TYR A 132 -13.48 7.87 17.95
C TYR A 132 -13.47 9.35 17.52
N LEU A 133 -13.84 9.63 16.27
CA LEU A 133 -13.88 10.99 15.74
C LEU A 133 -14.91 11.85 16.50
N TYR A 134 -16.10 11.32 16.75
CA TYR A 134 -17.11 11.99 17.57
C TYR A 134 -16.63 12.29 18.99
N CYS A 135 -15.93 11.34 19.62
CA CYS A 135 -15.36 11.54 20.95
C CYS A 135 -14.27 12.61 20.94
N ALA A 136 -13.41 12.64 19.93
CA ALA A 136 -12.40 13.69 19.77
C ALA A 136 -13.04 15.07 19.58
N ALA A 137 -14.10 15.16 18.76
CA ALA A 137 -14.84 16.40 18.50
C ALA A 137 -15.48 17.01 19.76
N ASN A 138 -15.86 16.16 20.72
CA ASN A 138 -16.60 16.56 21.91
C ASN A 138 -15.80 16.44 23.21
N GLY A 139 -14.48 16.17 23.12
CA GLY A 139 -13.62 16.03 24.30
C GLY A 139 -13.96 14.84 25.22
N PHE A 140 -14.56 13.78 24.68
CA PHE A 140 -14.92 12.59 25.45
C PHE A 140 -13.72 11.65 25.66
N SER A 141 -13.69 11.02 26.83
CA SER A 141 -12.62 10.10 27.21
C SER A 141 -12.63 8.81 26.40
N LEU A 142 -11.49 8.11 26.39
CA LEU A 142 -11.38 6.78 25.80
C LEU A 142 -12.38 5.78 26.41
N GLY A 143 -12.64 5.85 27.72
CA GLY A 143 -13.64 5.01 28.38
C GLY A 143 -15.05 5.26 27.82
N LYS A 144 -15.42 6.53 27.63
CA LYS A 144 -16.70 6.90 27.03
C LYS A 144 -16.81 6.41 25.59
N CYS A 145 -15.73 6.51 24.81
CA CYS A 145 -15.66 5.96 23.45
C CYS A 145 -15.93 4.45 23.44
N GLN A 146 -15.26 3.69 24.31
CA GLN A 146 -15.44 2.25 24.44
C GLN A 146 -16.87 1.87 24.86
N ASP A 147 -17.49 2.64 25.75
CA ASP A 147 -18.90 2.47 26.13
C ASP A 147 -19.83 2.70 24.95
N MET A 148 -19.62 3.77 24.18
CA MET A 148 -20.41 4.09 23.00
C MET A 148 -20.30 3.01 21.92
N ILE A 149 -19.09 2.49 21.67
CA ILE A 149 -18.88 1.35 20.75
C ILE A 149 -19.68 0.13 21.21
N ARG A 150 -19.63 -0.21 22.51
CA ARG A 150 -20.40 -1.33 23.06
C ARG A 150 -21.90 -1.14 22.92
N LEU A 151 -22.42 0.05 23.26
CA LEU A 151 -23.84 0.37 23.13
C LEU A 151 -24.32 0.27 21.68
N PHE A 152 -23.51 0.77 20.73
CA PHE A 152 -23.79 0.60 19.31
C PHE A 152 -23.84 -0.89 18.91
N GLU A 153 -22.78 -1.66 19.23
CA GLU A 153 -22.71 -3.09 18.90
C GLU A 153 -23.89 -3.89 19.51
N GLN A 154 -24.41 -3.49 20.67
CA GLN A 154 -25.59 -4.10 21.31
C GLN A 154 -26.92 -3.72 20.65
N ALA A 155 -27.06 -2.48 20.21
CA ALA A 155 -28.31 -1.96 19.65
C ALA A 155 -28.56 -2.36 18.18
N VAL A 156 -27.50 -2.57 17.39
CA VAL A 156 -27.60 -2.90 15.95
C VAL A 156 -28.40 -4.18 15.70
N ASN A 157 -29.29 -4.16 14.71
CA ASN A 157 -30.01 -5.36 14.26
C ASN A 157 -29.08 -6.34 13.52
N GLN A 158 -28.95 -7.58 14.02
CA GLN A 158 -28.07 -8.61 13.45
C GLN A 158 -28.50 -9.11 12.06
N GLY A 159 -29.80 -9.02 11.74
CA GLY A 159 -30.37 -9.55 10.49
C GLY A 159 -30.31 -8.59 9.30
N ALA A 160 -29.91 -7.33 9.51
CA ALA A 160 -29.91 -6.34 8.43
C ALA A 160 -28.84 -6.65 7.37
N ALA A 161 -29.23 -6.59 6.10
CA ALA A 161 -28.29 -6.70 4.99
C ALA A 161 -27.48 -5.41 4.89
N LEU A 162 -26.15 -5.50 4.91
CA LEU A 162 -25.29 -4.35 4.67
C LEU A 162 -25.45 -3.91 3.22
N GLU A 163 -25.63 -2.61 3.00
CA GLU A 163 -25.70 -2.07 1.65
C GLU A 163 -24.37 -2.32 0.93
N GLN A 164 -24.30 -2.25 -0.40
CA GLN A 164 -23.03 -2.46 -1.14
C GLN A 164 -22.52 -1.21 -1.87
N LYS A 165 -23.35 -0.14 -1.94
CA LYS A 165 -22.97 1.14 -2.56
C LYS A 165 -21.99 1.94 -1.69
N SER A 166 -21.22 2.84 -2.33
CA SER A 166 -20.32 3.76 -1.63
C SER A 166 -21.14 4.91 -1.03
N HIS A 167 -21.12 5.05 0.30
CA HIS A 167 -21.84 6.12 1.02
C HIS A 167 -20.91 7.11 1.73
N THR A 168 -19.61 7.11 1.40
CA THR A 168 -18.59 7.91 2.08
C THR A 168 -18.94 9.39 2.16
N ASP A 169 -19.29 10.04 1.04
CA ASP A 169 -19.62 11.48 1.03
C ASP A 169 -20.92 11.79 1.78
N LEU A 170 -21.90 10.90 1.66
CA LEU A 170 -23.17 11.02 2.38
C LEU A 170 -22.94 10.90 3.89
N LEU A 171 -22.15 9.92 4.33
CA LEU A 171 -21.81 9.70 5.74
C LEU A 171 -21.03 10.89 6.31
N TRP A 172 -20.10 11.49 5.54
CA TRP A 172 -19.44 12.72 5.96
C TRP A 172 -20.41 13.89 6.16
N LYS A 173 -21.36 14.09 5.22
CA LYS A 173 -22.39 15.14 5.36
C LYS A 173 -23.28 14.89 6.58
N MET A 174 -23.75 13.65 6.76
CA MET A 174 -24.56 13.26 7.91
C MET A 174 -23.78 13.40 9.23
N TYR A 175 -22.48 13.08 9.23
CA TYR A 175 -21.61 13.22 10.38
C TYR A 175 -21.52 14.69 10.84
N GLN A 176 -21.31 15.63 9.92
CA GLN A 176 -21.23 17.07 10.29
C GLN A 176 -22.51 17.57 11.01
N ILE A 177 -23.68 17.03 10.63
CA ILE A 177 -24.96 17.38 11.26
C ILE A 177 -25.11 16.71 12.63
N ASN A 178 -24.66 15.46 12.77
CA ASN A 178 -24.88 14.67 13.97
C ASN A 178 -23.78 14.85 15.03
N LYS A 179 -22.58 15.31 14.67
CA LYS A 179 -21.45 15.43 15.59
C LYS A 179 -21.65 16.41 16.75
N ILE A 180 -22.56 17.37 16.59
CA ILE A 180 -22.94 18.34 17.62
C ILE A 180 -24.06 17.85 18.54
N LYS A 181 -24.64 16.67 18.26
CA LYS A 181 -25.75 16.12 19.05
C LYS A 181 -25.22 15.41 20.30
N THR A 182 -26.12 15.18 21.25
CA THR A 182 -25.83 14.38 22.44
C THR A 182 -25.44 12.95 22.08
N PRO A 183 -24.67 12.23 22.92
CA PRO A 183 -24.23 10.87 22.64
C PRO A 183 -25.38 9.91 22.31
N ALA A 184 -26.52 10.03 23.01
CA ALA A 184 -27.69 9.21 22.75
C ALA A 184 -28.29 9.46 21.35
N ARG A 185 -28.42 10.73 20.94
CA ARG A 185 -28.94 11.09 19.61
C ARG A 185 -27.97 10.70 18.50
N PHE A 186 -26.66 10.85 18.74
CA PHE A 186 -25.63 10.42 17.80
C PHE A 186 -25.67 8.90 17.59
N LEU A 187 -25.76 8.11 18.66
CA LEU A 187 -25.87 6.65 18.55
C LEU A 187 -27.19 6.21 17.92
N SER A 188 -28.31 6.87 18.21
CA SER A 188 -29.60 6.59 17.53
C SER A 188 -29.45 6.72 16.02
N TRP A 189 -28.88 7.83 15.57
CA TRP A 189 -28.59 8.06 14.15
C TRP A 189 -27.69 6.95 13.57
N MET A 190 -26.63 6.57 14.28
CA MET A 190 -25.74 5.50 13.81
C MET A 190 -26.47 4.16 13.69
N VAL A 191 -27.33 3.81 14.66
CA VAL A 191 -28.09 2.56 14.67
C VAL A 191 -29.11 2.55 13.53
N GLU A 192 -29.83 3.65 13.30
CA GLU A 192 -30.77 3.82 12.17
C GLU A 192 -30.07 3.64 10.82
N ASN A 193 -28.79 4.00 10.73
CA ASN A 193 -27.98 3.94 9.50
C ASN A 193 -26.93 2.81 9.55
N SER A 194 -27.12 1.79 10.40
CA SER A 194 -26.08 0.79 10.68
C SER A 194 -25.60 0.05 9.43
N VAL A 195 -26.48 -0.12 8.44
CA VAL A 195 -26.21 -0.79 7.15
C VAL A 195 -25.17 -0.07 6.28
N MET A 196 -24.88 1.19 6.58
CA MET A 196 -23.89 2.01 5.86
C MET A 196 -22.47 1.84 6.42
N PHE A 197 -22.30 1.43 7.68
CA PHE A 197 -21.00 1.34 8.37
C PHE A 197 -20.26 0.00 8.13
N LYS A 198 -19.84 -0.23 6.89
CA LYS A 198 -19.26 -1.50 6.43
C LYS A 198 -17.79 -1.71 6.83
N GLY A 199 -17.12 -0.70 7.35
CA GLY A 199 -15.75 -0.77 7.85
C GLY A 199 -14.64 -0.52 6.83
N TYR A 200 -14.95 -0.12 5.59
CA TYR A 200 -13.95 0.13 4.56
C TYR A 200 -14.39 1.19 3.54
N SER A 201 -13.41 1.93 2.98
CA SER A 201 -13.61 2.77 1.81
C SER A 201 -13.51 1.92 0.53
N MET A 202 -14.56 1.95 -0.30
CA MET A 202 -14.51 1.33 -1.63
C MET A 202 -13.55 2.06 -2.57
N MET A 203 -13.24 3.34 -2.33
CA MET A 203 -12.46 4.13 -3.28
C MET A 203 -11.01 3.64 -3.37
N SER A 204 -10.33 3.46 -2.23
CA SER A 204 -8.94 2.98 -2.22
C SER A 204 -8.81 1.58 -2.80
N LEU A 205 -9.78 0.70 -2.55
CA LEU A 205 -9.83 -0.63 -3.16
C LEU A 205 -10.09 -0.57 -4.68
N LYS A 206 -10.94 0.35 -5.14
CA LYS A 206 -11.17 0.57 -6.58
C LYS A 206 -9.89 1.05 -7.27
N VAL A 207 -9.20 2.03 -6.69
CA VAL A 207 -7.91 2.53 -7.21
C VAL A 207 -6.87 1.42 -7.25
N PHE A 208 -6.75 0.63 -6.19
CA PHE A 208 -5.83 -0.53 -6.17
C PHE A 208 -6.14 -1.52 -7.30
N ARG A 209 -7.42 -1.85 -7.52
CA ARG A 209 -7.83 -2.73 -8.63
C ARG A 209 -7.55 -2.10 -9.99
N GLU A 210 -7.84 -0.81 -10.16
CA GLU A 210 -7.59 -0.06 -11.39
C GLU A 210 -6.11 -0.12 -11.79
N TYR A 211 -5.20 0.20 -10.87
CA TYR A 211 -3.77 0.17 -11.14
C TYR A 211 -3.23 -1.25 -11.32
N ARG A 212 -3.79 -2.24 -10.62
CA ARG A 212 -3.45 -3.65 -10.86
C ARG A 212 -3.77 -4.05 -12.29
N GLU A 213 -4.95 -3.70 -12.79
CA GLU A 213 -5.33 -4.00 -14.17
C GLU A 213 -4.48 -3.23 -15.19
N LYS A 214 -4.10 -1.97 -14.90
CA LYS A 214 -3.15 -1.21 -15.75
C LYS A 214 -1.78 -1.88 -15.85
N ILE A 215 -1.22 -2.36 -14.75
CA ILE A 215 0.05 -3.10 -14.76
C ILE A 215 -0.07 -4.37 -15.60
N ILE A 216 -1.12 -5.17 -15.36
CA ILE A 216 -1.37 -6.39 -16.13
C ILE A 216 -1.52 -6.11 -17.62
N HIS A 217 -2.19 -5.01 -17.97
CA HIS A 217 -2.32 -4.59 -19.37
C HIS A 217 -0.97 -4.32 -20.02
N TYR A 218 -0.07 -3.58 -19.37
CA TYR A 218 1.27 -3.32 -19.90
C TYR A 218 2.08 -4.61 -20.05
N VAL A 219 2.07 -5.49 -19.05
CA VAL A 219 2.77 -6.79 -19.14
C VAL A 219 2.23 -7.62 -20.30
N GLN A 220 0.90 -7.74 -20.43
CA GLN A 220 0.30 -8.50 -21.53
C GLN A 220 0.65 -7.91 -22.89
N LYS A 221 0.72 -6.58 -23.00
CA LYS A 221 1.13 -5.91 -24.23
C LYS A 221 2.58 -6.25 -24.60
N ASP A 222 3.50 -6.22 -23.65
CA ASP A 222 4.90 -6.56 -23.88
C ASP A 222 5.07 -8.04 -24.26
N MET A 223 4.38 -8.94 -23.57
CA MET A 223 4.41 -10.36 -23.87
C MET A 223 3.84 -10.66 -25.27
N ARG A 224 2.83 -9.93 -25.73
CA ARG A 224 2.31 -10.04 -27.10
C ARG A 224 3.34 -9.59 -28.14
N GLN A 225 4.03 -8.49 -27.86
CA GLN A 225 5.05 -7.97 -28.76
C GLN A 225 6.24 -8.94 -28.85
N GLN A 226 6.75 -9.41 -27.72
CA GLN A 226 7.83 -10.41 -27.67
C GLN A 226 7.42 -11.73 -28.32
N LEU A 227 6.18 -12.20 -28.10
CA LEU A 227 5.67 -13.39 -28.78
C LEU A 227 5.66 -13.19 -30.30
N LYS A 228 5.23 -12.02 -30.76
CA LYS A 228 5.19 -11.70 -32.19
C LYS A 228 6.59 -11.72 -32.80
N GLU A 229 7.54 -11.01 -32.19
CA GLU A 229 8.94 -10.97 -32.63
C GLU A 229 9.55 -12.37 -32.67
N CYS A 230 9.34 -13.16 -31.62
CA CYS A 230 9.82 -14.55 -31.57
C CYS A 230 9.22 -15.42 -32.68
N LEU A 231 7.93 -15.27 -33.00
CA LEU A 231 7.29 -16.04 -34.06
C LEU A 231 7.69 -15.58 -35.47
N GLU A 232 8.03 -14.31 -35.65
CA GLU A 232 8.56 -13.78 -36.92
C GLU A 232 9.90 -14.39 -37.32
N GLU A 233 10.67 -14.89 -36.34
CA GLU A 233 11.91 -15.65 -36.57
C GLU A 233 11.68 -17.13 -36.90
N THR A 234 10.42 -17.58 -37.02
CA THR A 234 10.04 -18.97 -37.27
C THR A 234 9.20 -19.15 -38.55
N ASP A 235 8.90 -20.40 -38.92
CA ASP A 235 7.98 -20.72 -40.03
C ASP A 235 6.48 -20.56 -39.67
N PHE A 236 6.16 -19.86 -38.58
CA PHE A 236 4.78 -19.68 -38.11
C PHE A 236 3.89 -18.98 -39.14
N ALA A 237 4.41 -17.96 -39.83
CA ALA A 237 3.63 -17.22 -40.83
C ALA A 237 3.23 -18.12 -42.02
N GLU A 238 4.17 -18.94 -42.50
CA GLU A 238 3.94 -19.92 -43.56
C GLU A 238 2.94 -20.99 -43.10
N TRP A 239 3.17 -21.56 -41.90
CA TRP A 239 2.26 -22.54 -41.30
C TRP A 239 0.84 -21.98 -41.14
N SER A 240 0.70 -20.71 -40.73
CA SER A 240 -0.60 -20.07 -40.55
C SER A 240 -1.33 -19.88 -41.89
N ALA A 241 -0.64 -19.46 -42.94
CA ALA A 241 -1.20 -19.35 -44.29
C ALA A 241 -1.68 -20.72 -44.83
N GLU A 242 -0.88 -21.77 -44.64
CA GLU A 242 -1.24 -23.15 -45.04
C GLU A 242 -2.51 -23.67 -44.33
N HIS A 243 -2.82 -23.15 -43.13
CA HIS A 243 -3.97 -23.55 -42.33
C HIS A 243 -5.17 -22.62 -42.50
N GLY A 244 -5.15 -21.73 -43.51
CA GLY A 244 -6.30 -20.93 -43.94
C GLY A 244 -6.51 -19.63 -43.17
N TYR A 245 -5.52 -19.18 -42.39
CA TYR A 245 -5.57 -17.87 -41.74
C TYR A 245 -5.10 -16.77 -42.71
N SER A 246 -5.86 -15.68 -42.81
CA SER A 246 -5.51 -14.52 -43.65
C SER A 246 -4.39 -13.67 -43.05
N GLU A 247 -4.26 -13.67 -41.72
CA GLU A 247 -3.18 -13.07 -40.95
C GLU A 247 -2.79 -14.05 -39.83
N PRO A 248 -1.53 -14.04 -39.34
CA PRO A 248 -1.11 -14.93 -38.26
C PRO A 248 -1.98 -14.79 -37.00
N ASP A 249 -2.66 -15.88 -36.61
CA ASP A 249 -3.47 -15.92 -35.39
C ASP A 249 -2.60 -16.18 -34.16
N TYR A 250 -2.22 -15.10 -33.48
CA TYR A 250 -1.38 -15.13 -32.28
C TYR A 250 -2.05 -15.72 -31.04
N ASP A 251 -3.36 -16.03 -31.06
CA ASP A 251 -4.06 -16.65 -29.94
C ASP A 251 -4.26 -18.16 -30.16
N ALA A 252 -5.27 -18.58 -30.92
CA ALA A 252 -5.57 -20.01 -31.08
C ALA A 252 -4.59 -20.70 -32.04
N GLY A 253 -4.13 -19.98 -33.06
CA GLY A 253 -3.15 -20.44 -34.04
C GLY A 253 -1.81 -20.85 -33.42
N VAL A 254 -1.26 -20.07 -32.50
CA VAL A 254 0.02 -20.38 -31.81
C VAL A 254 -0.06 -21.69 -31.02
N VAL A 255 -1.18 -21.93 -30.33
CA VAL A 255 -1.38 -23.19 -29.58
C VAL A 255 -1.37 -24.40 -30.51
N GLN A 256 -2.00 -24.28 -31.69
CA GLN A 256 -2.01 -25.35 -32.69
C GLN A 256 -0.63 -25.55 -33.33
N TYR A 257 0.08 -24.46 -33.61
CA TYR A 257 1.44 -24.47 -34.15
C TYR A 257 2.42 -25.22 -33.23
N ILE A 258 2.49 -24.85 -31.94
CA ILE A 258 3.35 -25.53 -30.94
C ILE A 258 3.00 -27.02 -30.88
N LYS A 259 1.70 -27.35 -30.83
CA LYS A 259 1.24 -28.74 -30.78
C LYS A 259 1.65 -29.54 -32.02
N ASN A 260 1.64 -28.92 -33.19
CA ASN A 260 2.05 -29.56 -34.44
C ASN A 260 3.57 -29.74 -34.50
N LYS A 261 4.36 -28.75 -34.05
CA LYS A 261 5.81 -28.84 -33.97
C LYS A 261 6.25 -29.98 -33.06
N ARG A 262 5.74 -30.06 -31.83
CA ARG A 262 6.06 -31.14 -30.87
C ARG A 262 5.73 -32.56 -31.34
N ARG A 263 4.87 -32.71 -32.36
CA ARG A 263 4.52 -34.02 -32.93
C ARG A 263 5.47 -34.48 -34.03
N ARG A 264 6.24 -33.57 -34.63
CA ARG A 264 7.18 -33.88 -35.72
C ARG A 264 8.50 -34.40 -35.14
N LYS A 265 9.11 -35.37 -35.81
CA LYS A 265 10.45 -35.87 -35.42
C LYS A 265 11.53 -34.81 -35.57
N ASN A 266 11.42 -33.95 -36.58
CA ASN A 266 12.30 -32.82 -36.83
C ASN A 266 11.44 -31.53 -36.87
N PRO A 267 11.15 -30.92 -35.71
CA PRO A 267 10.30 -29.74 -35.63
C PRO A 267 10.89 -28.49 -36.29
N GLY A 268 12.23 -28.40 -36.41
CA GLY A 268 12.92 -27.19 -36.87
C GLY A 268 13.05 -26.11 -35.79
N LEU A 269 12.60 -26.41 -34.57
CA LEU A 269 12.77 -25.61 -33.34
C LEU A 269 13.20 -26.55 -32.22
N SER A 270 14.05 -26.10 -31.32
CA SER A 270 14.38 -26.79 -30.08
C SER A 270 13.19 -26.82 -29.11
N GLU A 271 13.21 -27.73 -28.12
CA GLU A 271 12.18 -27.72 -27.07
C GLU A 271 12.23 -26.46 -26.22
N ASP A 272 13.42 -25.87 -25.99
CA ASP A 272 13.57 -24.63 -25.23
C ASP A 272 12.89 -23.44 -25.93
N GLU A 273 13.02 -23.35 -27.26
CA GLU A 273 12.31 -22.33 -28.07
C GLU A 273 10.79 -22.54 -28.02
N LEU A 274 10.33 -23.80 -28.12
CA LEU A 274 8.90 -24.12 -28.03
C LEU A 274 8.32 -23.80 -26.64
N ASP A 275 9.07 -24.08 -25.57
CA ASP A 275 8.70 -23.72 -24.20
C ASP A 275 8.67 -22.20 -24.01
N MET A 276 9.63 -21.47 -24.57
CA MET A 276 9.65 -20.00 -24.53
C MET A 276 8.41 -19.40 -25.22
N ILE A 277 8.10 -19.83 -26.44
CA ILE A 277 6.89 -19.40 -27.18
C ILE A 277 5.63 -19.74 -26.37
N GLN A 278 5.58 -20.95 -25.79
CA GLN A 278 4.43 -21.37 -24.96
C GLN A 278 4.27 -20.47 -23.72
N GLN A 279 5.37 -20.10 -23.05
CA GLN A 279 5.33 -19.20 -21.88
C GLN A 279 4.88 -17.79 -22.27
N LEU A 280 5.43 -17.23 -23.36
CA LEU A 280 5.03 -15.91 -23.86
C LEU A 280 3.54 -15.88 -24.22
N HIS A 281 3.03 -16.90 -24.91
CA HIS A 281 1.61 -17.04 -25.22
C HIS A 281 0.74 -17.11 -23.97
N LEU A 282 1.12 -17.96 -23.00
CA LEU A 282 0.39 -18.10 -21.74
C LEU A 282 0.31 -16.76 -21.01
N GLN A 283 1.39 -15.97 -21.00
CA GLN A 283 1.39 -14.68 -20.32
C GLN A 283 0.62 -13.59 -21.10
N ALA A 284 0.68 -13.62 -22.43
CA ALA A 284 0.01 -12.68 -23.31
C ALA A 284 -1.53 -12.82 -23.36
N TYR A 285 -2.05 -14.06 -23.30
CA TYR A 285 -3.46 -14.36 -23.61
C TYR A 285 -4.22 -15.12 -22.51
N SER A 286 -3.56 -15.75 -21.54
CA SER A 286 -4.27 -16.47 -20.47
C SER A 286 -4.75 -15.57 -19.33
N LYS A 287 -5.67 -16.10 -18.49
CA LYS A 287 -6.01 -15.52 -17.19
C LYS A 287 -4.85 -15.75 -16.21
N MET A 288 -3.76 -15.01 -16.37
CA MET A 288 -2.60 -15.08 -15.48
C MET A 288 -2.99 -14.92 -14.00
N GLU A 289 -2.15 -15.45 -13.10
CA GLU A 289 -2.20 -15.10 -11.68
C GLU A 289 -1.82 -13.62 -11.50
N LYS A 290 -2.79 -12.73 -11.70
CA LYS A 290 -2.59 -11.27 -11.75
C LYS A 290 -1.88 -10.69 -10.53
N ASN A 291 -1.99 -11.32 -9.35
CA ASN A 291 -1.21 -10.91 -8.18
C ASN A 291 0.27 -11.17 -8.37
N ALA A 292 0.61 -12.40 -8.76
CA ALA A 292 2.00 -12.82 -8.91
C ALA A 292 2.72 -12.02 -9.99
N VAL A 293 2.04 -11.76 -11.11
CA VAL A 293 2.56 -10.93 -12.20
C VAL A 293 2.86 -9.52 -11.70
N MET A 294 1.86 -8.83 -11.14
CA MET A 294 2.04 -7.48 -10.61
C MET A 294 3.17 -7.40 -9.58
N LEU A 295 3.26 -8.37 -8.67
CA LEU A 295 4.30 -8.38 -7.64
C LEU A 295 5.71 -8.64 -8.19
N ARG A 296 5.84 -9.43 -9.27
CA ARG A 296 7.12 -9.61 -9.97
C ARG A 296 7.55 -8.31 -10.63
N GLU A 297 6.65 -7.62 -11.32
CA GLU A 297 6.94 -6.34 -11.96
C GLU A 297 7.40 -5.27 -10.96
N LEU A 298 6.71 -5.15 -9.82
CA LEU A 298 7.01 -4.09 -8.86
C LEU A 298 8.28 -4.36 -8.04
N TYR A 299 8.63 -5.63 -7.84
CA TYR A 299 9.56 -6.03 -6.79
C TYR A 299 10.61 -7.04 -7.23
N ALA A 300 10.81 -7.28 -8.53
CA ALA A 300 11.70 -8.31 -9.09
C ALA A 300 13.03 -8.46 -8.33
N ALA A 301 13.74 -7.35 -8.10
CA ALA A 301 15.03 -7.30 -7.43
C ALA A 301 15.04 -7.77 -5.96
N VAL A 302 13.92 -7.61 -5.24
CA VAL A 302 13.82 -7.97 -3.81
C VAL A 302 13.17 -9.34 -3.60
N LEU A 303 12.77 -10.03 -4.68
CA LEU A 303 12.22 -11.39 -4.62
C LEU A 303 13.31 -12.43 -4.43
N MET A 304 13.02 -13.47 -3.64
CA MET A 304 13.87 -14.66 -3.60
C MET A 304 13.79 -15.41 -4.95
N THR A 305 14.94 -15.76 -5.52
CA THR A 305 15.03 -16.55 -6.77
C THR A 305 14.55 -18.00 -6.56
N ASP A 306 14.19 -18.65 -7.67
CA ASP A 306 13.54 -19.96 -7.74
C ASP A 306 14.29 -21.10 -7.00
N ASP A 307 15.62 -21.04 -6.90
CA ASP A 307 16.46 -22.09 -6.32
C ASP A 307 16.27 -22.32 -4.81
N GLN A 308 15.54 -21.45 -4.11
CA GLN A 308 15.20 -21.61 -2.69
C GLN A 308 13.74 -22.07 -2.47
N ARG A 309 12.99 -22.40 -3.53
CA ARG A 309 11.57 -22.80 -3.47
C ARG A 309 11.38 -24.30 -3.19
N ASP A 310 11.87 -24.79 -2.06
CA ASP A 310 11.28 -26.00 -1.50
C ASP A 310 9.93 -25.66 -0.86
N LYS A 311 8.85 -25.96 -1.61
CA LYS A 311 7.41 -25.90 -1.23
C LYS A 311 6.65 -24.61 -1.57
N GLY A 312 6.49 -24.35 -2.88
CA GLY A 312 5.22 -23.89 -3.47
C GLY A 312 4.91 -22.38 -3.45
N ARG A 313 4.63 -21.84 -4.65
CA ARG A 313 3.78 -20.68 -5.05
C ARG A 313 3.73 -19.40 -4.17
N ARG A 314 4.61 -19.20 -3.20
CA ARG A 314 4.62 -18.01 -2.34
C ARG A 314 5.76 -17.08 -2.70
N ILE A 315 5.40 -15.85 -3.03
CA ILE A 315 6.34 -14.73 -3.17
C ILE A 315 6.94 -14.44 -1.78
N SER A 316 8.26 -14.58 -1.68
CA SER A 316 9.04 -14.27 -0.49
C SER A 316 10.10 -13.22 -0.82
N PHE A 317 10.40 -12.35 0.15
CA PHE A 317 11.35 -11.27 0.00
C PHE A 317 12.69 -11.64 0.65
N THR A 318 13.78 -11.10 0.13
CA THR A 318 15.12 -11.28 0.70
C THR A 318 15.18 -10.72 2.13
N ARG A 319 15.96 -11.34 3.02
CA ARG A 319 16.20 -10.79 4.38
C ARG A 319 16.81 -9.38 4.34
N LYS A 320 17.55 -9.06 3.27
CA LYS A 320 18.12 -7.73 3.03
C LYS A 320 17.04 -6.65 2.84
N ALA A 321 15.81 -7.00 2.45
CA ALA A 321 14.73 -6.03 2.39
C ALA A 321 14.38 -5.45 3.78
N GLU A 322 14.69 -6.16 4.88
CA GLU A 322 14.44 -5.69 6.24
C GLU A 322 15.34 -4.51 6.66
N SER A 323 16.50 -4.32 5.99
CA SER A 323 17.43 -3.21 6.27
C SER A 323 17.12 -1.93 5.48
N LEU A 324 16.18 -1.97 4.54
CA LEU A 324 15.70 -0.79 3.77
C LEU A 324 14.78 0.12 4.58
N GLY A 325 14.43 -0.28 5.81
CA GLY A 325 13.58 0.48 6.72
C GLY A 325 12.10 0.10 6.62
N ARG A 326 11.37 0.21 7.74
CA ARG A 326 10.02 -0.34 7.90
C ARG A 326 8.95 0.41 7.08
N GLU A 327 9.25 1.62 6.66
CA GLU A 327 8.43 2.48 5.80
C GLU A 327 8.35 1.95 4.36
N LEU A 328 9.32 1.13 3.93
CA LEU A 328 9.29 0.40 2.67
C LEU A 328 8.60 -0.95 2.87
N HIS A 329 7.26 -0.95 2.73
CA HIS A 329 6.46 -2.17 2.81
C HIS A 329 6.37 -2.88 1.46
N PHE A 330 6.79 -4.16 1.42
CA PHE A 330 6.67 -5.01 0.24
C PHE A 330 5.48 -5.96 0.36
N MET A 331 4.58 -5.94 -0.63
CA MET A 331 3.34 -6.69 -0.61
C MET A 331 3.55 -8.18 -0.94
N THR A 332 3.11 -9.10 -0.07
CA THR A 332 3.06 -10.54 -0.39
C THR A 332 1.75 -10.92 -1.08
N ASP A 333 1.67 -12.10 -1.71
CA ASP A 333 0.41 -12.60 -2.29
C ASP A 333 -0.72 -12.73 -1.23
N ASP A 334 -0.39 -13.20 -0.02
CA ASP A 334 -1.34 -13.25 1.11
C ASP A 334 -1.82 -11.85 1.50
N TYR A 335 -0.92 -10.86 1.49
CA TYR A 335 -1.27 -9.47 1.79
C TYR A 335 -2.20 -8.88 0.72
N VAL A 336 -1.87 -9.03 -0.57
CA VAL A 336 -2.72 -8.59 -1.69
C VAL A 336 -4.08 -9.28 -1.65
N SER A 337 -4.13 -10.57 -1.37
CA SER A 337 -5.37 -11.33 -1.22
C SER A 337 -6.25 -10.79 -0.08
N LYS A 338 -5.64 -10.39 1.05
CA LYS A 338 -6.36 -9.73 2.15
C LYS A 338 -6.85 -8.33 1.80
N LEU A 339 -6.08 -7.55 1.03
CA LEU A 339 -6.54 -6.26 0.50
C LEU A 339 -7.75 -6.43 -0.42
N LEU A 340 -7.68 -7.35 -1.38
CA LEU A 340 -8.74 -7.58 -2.36
C LEU A 340 -10.05 -8.08 -1.74
N THR A 341 -9.96 -8.74 -0.59
CA THR A 341 -11.10 -9.28 0.18
C THR A 341 -11.47 -8.44 1.39
N VAL A 342 -10.88 -7.25 1.59
CA VAL A 342 -11.09 -6.38 2.76
C VAL A 342 -12.57 -6.16 3.08
N ALA A 343 -13.38 -5.98 2.03
CA ALA A 343 -14.82 -5.77 2.14
C ALA A 343 -15.50 -6.89 2.92
N GLN A 344 -15.24 -8.14 2.53
CA GLN A 344 -15.79 -9.33 3.16
C GLN A 344 -15.22 -9.53 4.57
N GLN A 345 -13.92 -9.24 4.76
CA GLN A 345 -13.28 -9.40 6.07
C GLN A 345 -13.82 -8.41 7.09
N LYS A 346 -14.07 -7.16 6.70
CA LYS A 346 -14.63 -6.09 7.55
C LYS A 346 -16.11 -6.34 7.86
N GLU A 347 -16.91 -6.79 6.90
CA GLU A 347 -18.28 -7.24 7.17
C GLU A 347 -18.32 -8.40 8.17
N LYS A 348 -17.47 -9.40 7.99
CA LYS A 348 -17.35 -10.52 8.93
C LYS A 348 -16.94 -10.04 10.32
N LEU A 349 -16.01 -9.09 10.41
CA LEU A 349 -15.61 -8.48 11.68
C LEU A 349 -16.79 -7.76 12.35
N PHE A 350 -17.55 -6.98 11.59
CA PHE A 350 -18.74 -6.28 12.08
C PHE A 350 -19.76 -7.27 12.67
N ARG A 351 -20.09 -8.34 11.93
CA ARG A 351 -21.04 -9.36 12.39
C ARG A 351 -20.57 -10.06 13.67
N ILE A 352 -19.29 -10.46 13.73
CA ILE A 352 -18.72 -11.09 14.93
C ILE A 352 -18.71 -10.10 16.11
N SER A 353 -18.39 -8.82 15.88
CA SER A 353 -18.45 -7.76 16.89
C SER A 353 -19.84 -7.65 17.52
N VAL A 354 -20.87 -7.50 16.69
CA VAL A 354 -22.27 -7.35 17.13
C VAL A 354 -22.74 -8.61 17.86
N GLN A 355 -22.44 -9.81 17.34
CA GLN A 355 -22.80 -11.06 18.01
C GLN A 355 -22.12 -11.19 19.38
N GLN A 356 -20.83 -10.91 19.45
CA GLN A 356 -20.06 -10.97 20.70
C GLN A 356 -20.59 -9.97 21.75
N ALA A 357 -20.97 -8.77 21.34
CA ALA A 357 -21.49 -7.75 22.24
C ALA A 357 -22.85 -8.12 22.85
N LYS A 358 -23.69 -8.89 22.12
CA LYS A 358 -25.00 -9.35 22.60
C LYS A 358 -24.94 -10.64 23.40
N SER A 359 -24.14 -11.61 22.98
CA SER A 359 -24.07 -12.92 23.65
C SER A 359 -23.06 -12.99 24.79
N GLY A 360 -22.02 -12.14 24.78
CA GLY A 360 -20.90 -12.24 25.72
C GLY A 360 -19.99 -13.45 25.50
N ASP A 361 -20.15 -14.21 24.41
CA ASP A 361 -19.43 -15.47 24.17
C ASP A 361 -17.90 -15.25 24.02
N ALA A 362 -17.12 -15.92 24.87
CA ALA A 362 -15.66 -15.89 24.86
C ALA A 362 -15.05 -16.46 23.57
N LYS A 363 -15.71 -17.41 22.90
CA LYS A 363 -15.26 -17.96 21.61
C LYS A 363 -15.32 -16.88 20.53
N LEU A 364 -16.40 -16.09 20.49
CA LEU A 364 -16.54 -14.97 19.56
C LEU A 364 -15.50 -13.88 19.83
N LEU A 365 -15.10 -13.66 21.08
CA LEU A 365 -14.01 -12.73 21.40
C LEU A 365 -12.67 -13.16 20.77
N THR A 366 -12.34 -14.45 20.84
CA THR A 366 -11.14 -15.00 20.18
C THR A 366 -11.24 -14.89 18.66
N MET A 367 -12.41 -15.20 18.09
CA MET A 367 -12.66 -15.03 16.67
C MET A 367 -12.55 -13.57 16.22
N LYS A 368 -13.06 -12.62 17.01
CA LYS A 368 -12.95 -11.16 16.77
C LYS A 368 -11.48 -10.75 16.67
N LYS A 369 -10.63 -11.21 17.59
CA LYS A 369 -9.17 -10.92 17.57
C LYS A 369 -8.49 -11.44 16.30
N SER A 370 -8.76 -12.69 15.92
CA SER A 370 -8.20 -13.27 14.69
C SER A 370 -8.71 -12.55 13.43
N GLN A 371 -10.02 -12.23 13.39
CA GLN A 371 -10.64 -11.54 12.27
C GLN A 371 -10.10 -10.11 12.09
N LYS A 372 -9.80 -9.39 13.19
CA LYS A 372 -9.13 -8.08 13.14
C LYS A 372 -7.79 -8.13 12.41
N GLN A 373 -7.00 -9.20 12.58
CA GLN A 373 -5.71 -9.35 11.89
C GLN A 373 -5.83 -9.58 10.37
N ARG A 374 -7.00 -10.03 9.91
CA ARG A 374 -7.30 -10.24 8.48
C ARG A 374 -7.80 -8.97 7.79
N CYS A 375 -8.31 -8.02 8.55
CA CYS A 375 -8.78 -6.75 8.03
C CYS A 375 -7.59 -5.83 7.75
N ARG A 376 -7.29 -5.66 6.46
CA ARG A 376 -6.29 -4.70 5.99
C ARG A 376 -6.96 -3.41 5.55
N LEU A 377 -6.19 -2.35 5.44
CA LEU A 377 -6.61 -1.12 4.79
C LEU A 377 -5.62 -0.89 3.65
N VAL A 378 -6.10 -0.42 2.50
CA VAL A 378 -5.19 0.00 1.44
C VAL A 378 -4.45 1.26 1.93
N GLN A 379 -3.12 1.19 1.92
CA GLN A 379 -2.21 2.25 2.36
C GLN A 379 -1.51 2.90 1.17
N ARG A 380 -0.80 4.00 1.44
CA ARG A 380 0.04 4.67 0.43
C ARG A 380 1.12 3.75 -0.12
N SER A 381 1.76 2.99 0.76
CA SER A 381 2.79 1.99 0.43
C SER A 381 2.29 0.88 -0.50
N ASP A 382 0.98 0.61 -0.51
CA ASP A 382 0.40 -0.39 -1.40
C ASP A 382 0.19 0.18 -2.81
N ILE A 383 -0.16 1.47 -2.93
CA ILE A 383 -0.57 2.09 -4.20
C ILE A 383 0.59 2.80 -4.90
N LEU A 384 1.45 3.53 -4.18
CA LEU A 384 2.44 4.39 -4.80
C LEU A 384 3.45 3.66 -5.70
N PRO A 385 3.97 2.47 -5.35
CA PRO A 385 4.79 1.68 -6.27
C PRO A 385 4.06 1.35 -7.57
N MET A 386 2.75 1.04 -7.49
CA MET A 386 1.93 0.78 -8.67
C MET A 386 1.76 2.03 -9.54
N VAL A 387 1.60 3.19 -8.91
CA VAL A 387 1.50 4.48 -9.63
C VAL A 387 2.81 4.82 -10.33
N GLN A 388 3.96 4.60 -9.67
CA GLN A 388 5.28 4.83 -10.25
C GLN A 388 5.50 3.97 -11.49
N TYR A 389 5.24 2.67 -11.39
CA TYR A 389 5.35 1.76 -12.54
C TYR A 389 4.47 2.21 -13.70
N VAL A 390 3.19 2.51 -13.44
CA VAL A 390 2.26 2.92 -14.49
C VAL A 390 2.66 4.26 -15.11
N ALA A 391 3.17 5.21 -14.32
CA ALA A 391 3.65 6.49 -14.82
C ALA A 391 4.89 6.33 -15.71
N ALA A 392 5.86 5.53 -15.29
CA ALA A 392 7.04 5.15 -16.09
C ALA A 392 6.62 4.56 -17.44
N ARG A 393 5.75 3.54 -17.42
CA ARG A 393 5.22 2.91 -18.65
C ARG A 393 4.45 3.88 -19.53
N HIS A 394 3.60 4.72 -18.95
CA HIS A 394 2.83 5.70 -19.70
C HIS A 394 3.75 6.72 -20.39
N TYR A 395 4.77 7.19 -19.70
CA TYR A 395 5.75 8.11 -20.25
C TYR A 395 6.50 7.49 -21.43
N MET A 396 7.03 6.27 -21.28
CA MET A 396 7.74 5.56 -22.36
C MET A 396 6.87 5.34 -23.59
N GLU A 397 5.55 5.16 -23.43
CA GLU A 397 4.63 5.03 -24.55
C GLU A 397 4.27 6.36 -25.23
N MET A 398 4.37 7.48 -24.51
CA MET A 398 4.20 8.82 -25.08
C MET A 398 5.42 9.26 -25.88
N GLN A 399 6.62 8.85 -25.46
CA GLN A 399 7.92 9.12 -26.10
C GLN A 399 8.16 8.29 -27.38
N LYS A 400 7.10 7.95 -28.13
CA LYS A 400 7.22 7.19 -29.40
C LYS A 400 7.81 7.99 -30.57
N THR A 401 8.14 9.27 -30.35
CA THR A 401 8.91 10.14 -31.23
C THR A 401 10.37 10.17 -30.77
N GLU A 402 11.34 10.42 -31.66
CA GLU A 402 12.80 10.49 -31.38
C GLU A 402 13.22 11.60 -30.38
N GLU A 403 12.33 12.04 -29.49
CA GLU A 403 12.60 13.04 -28.47
C GLU A 403 13.46 12.44 -27.35
N GLU A 404 14.46 13.21 -26.91
CA GLU A 404 15.30 12.82 -25.79
C GLU A 404 14.50 12.77 -24.48
N TYR A 405 14.84 11.81 -23.62
CA TYR A 405 14.22 11.66 -22.31
C TYR A 405 14.28 12.96 -21.49
N SER A 406 13.10 13.42 -21.03
CA SER A 406 12.97 14.56 -20.13
C SER A 406 12.61 14.08 -18.73
N SER A 407 13.62 14.07 -17.84
CA SER A 407 13.48 13.77 -16.41
C SER A 407 12.39 14.64 -15.74
N VAL A 408 12.31 15.92 -16.13
CA VAL A 408 11.33 16.85 -15.58
C VAL A 408 9.91 16.43 -15.94
N ASP A 409 9.65 16.10 -17.20
CA ASP A 409 8.31 15.73 -17.66
C ASP A 409 7.88 14.36 -17.12
N ALA A 410 8.80 13.39 -17.11
CA ALA A 410 8.53 12.06 -16.57
C ALA A 410 8.20 12.13 -15.07
N ARG A 411 8.99 12.88 -14.31
CA ARG A 411 8.74 13.13 -12.88
C ARG A 411 7.43 13.85 -12.67
N GLN A 412 7.13 14.89 -13.47
CA GLN A 412 5.91 15.67 -13.31
C GLN A 412 4.66 14.83 -13.61
N LEU A 413 4.72 13.93 -14.60
CA LEU A 413 3.66 12.97 -14.87
C LEU A 413 3.39 12.10 -13.63
N PHE A 414 4.43 11.50 -13.04
CA PHE A 414 4.28 10.70 -11.82
C PHE A 414 3.69 11.52 -10.67
N VAL A 415 4.20 12.72 -10.41
CA VAL A 415 3.72 13.61 -9.34
C VAL A 415 2.23 13.93 -9.52
N ASN A 416 1.80 14.23 -10.74
CA ASN A 416 0.40 14.53 -11.05
C ASN A 416 -0.50 13.31 -10.81
N MET A 417 -0.10 12.15 -11.31
CA MET A 417 -0.84 10.89 -11.13
C MET A 417 -0.93 10.52 -9.65
N ALA A 418 0.16 10.61 -8.90
CA ALA A 418 0.21 10.34 -7.48
C ALA A 418 -0.68 11.33 -6.69
N ALA A 419 -0.65 12.63 -7.01
CA ALA A 419 -1.48 13.63 -6.35
C ALA A 419 -2.98 13.36 -6.54
N GLU A 420 -3.40 12.99 -7.76
CA GLU A 420 -4.80 12.61 -8.04
C GLU A 420 -5.22 11.39 -7.21
N VAL A 421 -4.40 10.33 -7.23
CA VAL A 421 -4.65 9.08 -6.52
C VAL A 421 -4.70 9.27 -5.00
N LEU A 422 -3.72 9.96 -4.43
CA LEU A 422 -3.64 10.21 -2.98
C LEU A 422 -4.83 11.04 -2.51
N LYS A 423 -5.23 12.06 -3.28
CA LYS A 423 -6.43 12.87 -3.00
C LYS A 423 -7.71 12.03 -3.04
N ARG A 424 -7.88 11.18 -4.06
CA ARG A 424 -9.04 10.26 -4.17
C ARG A 424 -9.12 9.28 -2.99
N CYS A 425 -7.98 8.93 -2.41
CA CYS A 425 -7.87 7.97 -1.31
C CYS A 425 -7.85 8.59 0.10
N ASP A 426 -7.97 9.91 0.23
CA ASP A 426 -7.82 10.66 1.50
C ASP A 426 -6.49 10.36 2.23
N MET A 427 -5.42 10.32 1.45
CA MET A 427 -4.05 10.10 1.91
C MET A 427 -3.25 11.41 1.84
N ALA A 428 -2.20 11.52 2.65
CA ALA A 428 -1.28 12.67 2.59
C ALA A 428 -0.68 12.82 1.18
N PRO A 429 -0.28 14.03 0.74
CA PRO A 429 0.43 14.24 -0.53
C PRO A 429 1.87 13.69 -0.48
N LEU A 430 2.52 13.62 -1.64
CA LEU A 430 3.95 13.26 -1.72
C LEU A 430 4.81 14.25 -0.93
N ASP A 431 5.80 13.73 -0.19
CA ASP A 431 6.85 14.51 0.47
C ASP A 431 8.18 13.76 0.32
N LYS A 432 9.18 14.39 -0.32
CA LYS A 432 10.51 13.81 -0.56
C LYS A 432 11.28 13.42 0.71
N HIS A 433 10.83 13.84 1.88
CA HIS A 433 11.43 13.46 3.17
C HIS A 433 10.79 12.18 3.73
N TYR A 434 9.78 11.63 3.07
CA TYR A 434 9.30 10.27 3.33
C TYR A 434 10.10 9.28 2.50
N ARG A 435 10.62 8.25 3.16
CA ARG A 435 11.55 7.29 2.53
C ARG A 435 11.00 6.66 1.24
N LEU A 436 9.73 6.23 1.26
CA LEU A 436 9.07 5.68 0.08
C LEU A 436 8.93 6.71 -1.05
N ASP A 437 8.47 7.92 -0.72
CA ASP A 437 8.24 8.95 -1.73
C ASP A 437 9.57 9.38 -2.37
N HIS A 438 10.63 9.48 -1.57
CA HIS A 438 11.99 9.79 -2.04
C HIS A 438 12.44 8.80 -3.12
N ILE A 439 12.46 7.50 -2.81
CA ILE A 439 12.94 6.50 -3.76
C ILE A 439 12.10 6.45 -5.04
N LEU A 440 10.78 6.64 -4.93
CA LEU A 440 9.88 6.67 -6.09
C LEU A 440 10.09 7.92 -6.96
N LEU A 441 10.38 9.07 -6.35
CA LEU A 441 10.74 10.28 -7.09
C LEU A 441 12.09 10.13 -7.81
N SER A 442 13.06 9.49 -7.16
CA SER A 442 14.39 9.26 -7.71
C SER A 442 14.42 8.29 -8.90
N CYS A 443 13.37 7.49 -9.10
CA CYS A 443 13.20 6.66 -10.31
C CYS A 443 13.15 7.48 -11.61
N PHE A 444 12.93 8.79 -11.53
CA PHE A 444 12.85 9.70 -12.67
C PHE A 444 14.01 10.70 -12.71
N GLU A 445 14.97 10.63 -11.78
CA GLU A 445 16.13 11.53 -11.71
C GLU A 445 17.32 11.00 -12.52
N THR A 446 17.23 9.75 -12.98
CA THR A 446 18.23 9.08 -13.81
C THR A 446 18.27 9.63 -15.25
N GLY A 447 19.29 9.28 -16.03
CA GLY A 447 19.37 9.61 -17.47
C GLY A 447 18.33 8.90 -18.35
N GLU A 448 17.55 7.99 -17.78
CA GLU A 448 16.48 7.21 -18.43
C GLU A 448 15.36 6.94 -17.41
N VAL A 449 14.20 6.45 -17.83
CA VAL A 449 13.16 6.04 -16.87
C VAL A 449 13.61 4.76 -16.15
N SER A 450 13.65 4.77 -14.82
CA SER A 450 13.95 3.58 -14.02
C SER A 450 12.73 3.09 -13.22
N TYR A 451 12.76 1.83 -12.82
CA TYR A 451 11.77 1.26 -11.88
C TYR A 451 12.32 1.22 -10.46
N MET A 452 11.42 1.29 -9.48
CA MET A 452 11.80 1.19 -8.06
C MET A 452 12.60 -0.10 -7.76
N SER A 453 12.25 -1.21 -8.40
CA SER A 453 12.96 -2.49 -8.24
C SER A 453 14.44 -2.39 -8.61
N GLU A 454 14.78 -1.68 -9.70
CA GLU A 454 16.16 -1.53 -10.17
C GLU A 454 17.01 -0.73 -9.20
N LEU A 455 16.46 0.38 -8.66
CA LEU A 455 17.13 1.15 -7.62
C LEU A 455 17.34 0.31 -6.35
N LEU A 456 16.31 -0.43 -5.93
CA LEU A 456 16.38 -1.27 -4.73
C LEU A 456 17.40 -2.40 -4.85
N GLU A 457 17.58 -2.97 -6.04
CA GLU A 457 18.62 -3.97 -6.32
C GLU A 457 19.98 -3.44 -5.91
N ILE A 458 20.35 -2.27 -6.43
CA ILE A 458 21.65 -1.65 -6.19
C ILE A 458 21.77 -1.22 -4.72
N VAL A 459 20.71 -0.66 -4.12
CA VAL A 459 20.74 -0.27 -2.70
C VAL A 459 21.04 -1.48 -1.81
N MET A 460 20.45 -2.64 -2.07
CA MET A 460 20.69 -3.88 -1.32
C MET A 460 22.09 -4.48 -1.50
N GLU A 461 22.81 -4.12 -2.58
CA GLU A 461 24.23 -4.44 -2.72
C GLU A 461 25.11 -3.56 -1.84
N LEU A 462 24.68 -2.32 -1.60
CA LEU A 462 25.46 -1.29 -0.92
C LEU A 462 25.28 -1.29 0.60
N ILE A 463 24.18 -1.85 1.11
CA ILE A 463 23.87 -2.02 2.54
C ILE A 463 24.11 -3.45 3.02
#